data_AF-A0A212SXL7-F1
#
_entry.id   AF-A0A212SXL7-F1
#
_cell.length_a   1.000
_cell.length_b   1.000
_cell.length_c   1.000
_cell.angle_alpha   90.00
_cell.angle_beta   90.00
_cell.angle_gamma   90.00
#
_symmetry.space_group_name_H-M   'P 1'
#
loop_
_entity.id
_entity.type
_entity.pdbx_description
1 polymer ?
#
loop_
_entity_poly.entity_id
_entity_poly.type
_entity_poly.pdbx_seq_one_letter_code
_entity_poly.pdbx_strand_id
1 'polypeptide(L)' 'MGTHITGQVTICRPFGVFIRIDGAPNALGMADIGSMPHHVRLPALGAQVSGEVIWHTEHNRQVRIRLSDWNDHL' A
#
# COMPACT_ATOMS: atom_id res chain seq x y z
N MET A 1 -12.51 -1.72 5.09
CA MET A 1 -12.46 -1.88 3.62
C MET A 1 -13.06 -0.65 2.99
N GLY A 2 -12.61 -0.18 1.83
CA GLY A 2 -13.15 1.03 1.21
C GLY A 2 -12.50 2.35 1.65
N THR A 3 -11.70 2.32 2.72
CA THR A 3 -11.10 3.52 3.31
C THR A 3 -9.92 3.98 2.47
N HIS A 4 -9.96 5.23 2.02
CA HIS A 4 -8.83 5.87 1.37
C HIS A 4 -7.78 6.28 2.40
N ILE A 5 -6.51 6.04 2.09
CA ILE A 5 -5.37 6.36 2.93
C ILE A 5 -4.28 7.04 2.13
N THR A 6 -3.49 7.87 2.80
CA THR A 6 -2.19 8.34 2.33
C THR A 6 -1.08 7.84 3.24
N GLY A 7 0.14 7.82 2.72
CA GLY A 7 1.28 7.48 3.54
C GLY A 7 2.60 7.41 2.76
N GLN A 8 3.65 7.04 3.49
CA GLN A 8 5.00 6.99 2.95
C GLN A 8 5.53 5.56 2.90
N VAL A 9 6.18 5.20 1.79
CA VAL A 9 6.89 3.92 1.68
C VAL A 9 8.09 3.89 2.61
N THR A 10 8.11 2.97 3.55
CA THR A 10 9.20 2.80 4.54
C THR A 10 10.03 1.55 4.28
N ILE A 11 9.53 0.58 3.51
CA ILE A 11 10.27 -0.61 3.09
C ILE A 11 9.83 -0.97 1.67
N CYS A 12 10.80 -1.26 0.79
CA CYS A 12 10.57 -1.80 -0.54
C CYS A 12 11.25 -3.17 -0.66
N ARG A 13 10.51 -4.17 -1.09
CA ARG A 13 10.98 -5.55 -1.33
C ARG A 13 10.48 -6.02 -2.70
N PRO A 14 11.12 -7.04 -3.32
CA PRO A 14 10.67 -7.56 -4.62
C PRO A 14 9.21 -8.02 -4.67
N PHE A 15 8.59 -8.33 -3.52
CA PHE A 15 7.21 -8.79 -3.40
C PHE A 15 6.21 -7.70 -3.00
N GLY A 16 6.66 -6.46 -2.77
CA GLY A 16 5.77 -5.37 -2.39
C GLY A 16 6.44 -4.27 -1.58
N VAL A 17 5.63 -3.29 -1.20
CA VAL A 17 6.05 -2.16 -0.38
C VAL A 17 5.26 -2.12 0.93
N PHE A 18 5.92 -1.64 1.98
CA PHE A 18 5.30 -1.35 3.27
C PHE A 18 5.21 0.15 3.46
N ILE A 19 4.07 0.59 4.00
CA ILE A 19 3.65 1.98 4.03
C ILE A 19 3.34 2.35 5.48
N ARG A 20 3.93 3.43 5.96
CA ARG A 20 3.49 4.10 7.18
C ARG A 20 2.29 4.97 6.83
N ILE A 21 1.14 4.70 7.44
CA ILE A 21 -0.13 5.35 7.13
C ILE A 21 -0.26 6.66 7.93
N ASP A 22 -0.63 7.74 7.27
CA ASP A 22 -0.86 9.03 7.92
C ASP A 22 -2.07 8.95 8.87
N GLY A 23 -1.93 9.49 10.08
CA GLY A 23 -2.98 9.43 11.10
C GLY A 23 -3.20 8.05 11.76
N ALA A 24 -2.50 7.00 11.31
CA ALA A 24 -2.61 5.65 11.87
C ALA A 24 -1.22 5.01 12.13
N PRO A 25 -0.39 5.57 13.04
CA PRO A 25 0.99 5.12 13.26
C PRO A 25 1.10 3.68 13.79
N ASN A 26 0.01 3.14 14.35
CA ASN A 26 -0.04 1.78 14.91
C ASN A 26 -0.42 0.70 13.87
N ALA A 27 -0.70 1.11 12.63
CA ALA A 27 -1.06 0.21 11.54
C ALA A 27 0.00 0.25 10.44
N LEU A 28 0.36 -0.92 9.93
CA LEU A 28 1.28 -1.06 8.81
C LEU A 28 0.51 -1.33 7.52
N GLY A 29 0.66 -0.45 6.55
CA GLY A 29 0.16 -0.66 5.20
C GLY A 29 1.05 -1.60 4.41
N MET A 30 0.46 -2.47 3.60
CA MET A 30 1.18 -3.33 2.66
C MET A 30 0.50 -3.29 1.29
N ALA A 31 1.27 -2.93 0.26
CA ALA A 31 0.83 -3.10 -1.13
C ALA A 31 1.70 -4.19 -1.77
N ASP A 32 1.08 -5.32 -2.12
CA ASP A 32 1.76 -6.48 -2.68
C ASP A 32 1.70 -6.52 -4.20
N ILE A 33 2.70 -7.15 -4.82
CA ILE A 33 2.80 -7.27 -6.27
C ILE A 33 1.63 -8.04 -6.92
N GLY A 34 0.88 -8.86 -6.17
CA GLY A 34 -0.30 -9.53 -6.70
C GLY A 34 -1.45 -8.57 -6.99
N SER A 35 -1.41 -7.37 -6.40
CA SER A 35 -2.35 -6.28 -6.65
C SER A 35 -1.82 -5.26 -7.67
N MET A 36 -0.60 -5.46 -8.19
CA MET A 36 0.11 -4.51 -9.06
C MET A 36 -0.12 -4.84 -10.54
N PRO A 37 -0.44 -3.85 -11.39
CA PRO A 37 -0.48 -4.04 -12.83
C PRO A 37 0.90 -4.42 -13.37
N HIS A 38 0.96 -5.31 -14.36
CA HIS A 38 2.21 -5.87 -14.90
C HIS A 38 3.20 -4.82 -15.45
N HIS A 39 2.71 -3.64 -15.83
CA HIS A 39 3.51 -2.57 -16.46
C HIS A 39 3.99 -1.50 -15.47
N VAL A 40 3.64 -1.61 -14.18
CA VAL A 40 3.98 -0.60 -13.17
C VAL A 40 5.21 -1.03 -12.37
N ARG A 41 6.00 -0.06 -11.92
CA ARG A 41 7.15 -0.27 -11.02
C ARG A 41 6.70 -0.14 -9.56
N LEU A 42 7.35 -0.87 -8.67
CA LEU A 42 7.18 -0.65 -7.24
C LEU A 42 7.56 0.78 -6.87
N PRO A 43 6.78 1.47 -6.01
CA PRO A 43 7.16 2.78 -5.50
C PRO A 43 8.52 2.74 -4.82
N ALA A 44 9.28 3.82 -4.98
CA ALA A 44 10.59 3.95 -4.34
C ALA A 44 10.45 4.11 -2.82
N LEU A 45 11.52 3.76 -2.10
CA LEU A 45 11.63 4.06 -0.67
C LEU A 45 11.48 5.56 -0.44
N GLY A 46 10.64 5.94 0.53
CA GLY A 46 10.37 7.35 0.87
C GLY A 46 9.30 8.03 0.00
N ALA A 47 8.80 7.38 -1.06
CA ALA A 47 7.73 7.92 -1.89
C ALA A 47 6.42 8.10 -1.10
N GLN A 48 5.71 9.18 -1.40
CA GLN A 48 4.33 9.38 -0.95
C GLN A 48 3.38 8.63 -1.86
N VAL A 49 2.43 7.91 -1.27
CA VAL A 49 1.45 7.09 -2.00
C VAL A 49 0.07 7.31 -1.42
N SER A 50 -0.95 7.10 -2.25
CA SER A 50 -2.35 7.01 -1.85
C SER A 50 -2.93 5.67 -2.30
N GLY A 51 -4.01 5.24 -1.64
CA GLY A 51 -4.64 3.98 -1.98
C GLY A 51 -5.85 3.67 -1.13
N GLU A 52 -6.40 2.47 -1.33
CA GLU A 52 -7.59 1.99 -0.64
C GLU A 52 -7.29 0.72 0.16
N VAL A 53 -7.81 0.66 1.38
CA VAL A 53 -7.75 -0.56 2.21
C VAL A 53 -8.68 -1.63 1.63
N ILE A 54 -8.08 -2.70 1.08
CA ILE A 54 -8.79 -3.83 0.47
C ILE A 54 -8.88 -5.05 1.40
N TRP A 55 -7.99 -5.15 2.40
CA TRP A 55 -8.04 -6.20 3.41
C TRP A 55 -7.38 -5.75 4.72
N HIS A 56 -7.70 -6.42 5.84
CA HIS A 56 -7.06 -6.19 7.13
C HIS A 56 -6.77 -7.51 7.84
N THR A 57 -5.65 -7.56 8.55
CA THR A 57 -5.26 -8.69 9.38
C THR A 57 -5.00 -8.16 10.78
N GLU A 58 -6.05 -8.21 11.61
CA GLU A 58 -6.10 -7.51 12.90
C GLU A 58 -4.99 -7.94 13.86
N HIS A 59 -4.70 -9.24 13.96
CA HIS A 59 -3.65 -9.76 14.85
C HIS A 59 -2.23 -9.31 14.47
N ASN A 60 -2.00 -8.91 13.20
CA ASN A 60 -0.72 -8.38 12.74
C ASN A 60 -0.69 -6.85 12.68
N ARG A 61 -1.82 -6.18 12.96
CA ARG A 61 -2.03 -4.74 12.71
C ARG A 61 -1.62 -4.32 11.29
N GLN A 62 -1.87 -5.20 10.33
CA GLN A 62 -1.55 -5.01 8.92
C GLN A 62 -2.81 -4.76 8.12
N VAL A 63 -2.72 -3.82 7.18
CA VAL A 63 -3.77 -3.58 6.18
C VAL A 63 -3.18 -3.75 4.79
N ARG A 64 -3.87 -4.52 3.94
CA ARG A 64 -3.53 -4.56 2.51
C ARG A 64 -4.16 -3.37 1.83
N ILE A 65 -3.35 -2.72 1.01
CA ILE A 65 -3.70 -1.50 0.30
C ILE A 65 -3.54 -1.76 -1.19
N ARG A 66 -4.55 -1.36 -1.98
CA ARG A 66 -4.39 -1.18 -3.42
C ARG A 66 -4.02 0.27 -3.67
N LEU A 67 -2.87 0.50 -4.31
CA LEU A 67 -2.42 1.87 -4.60
C LEU A 67 -3.31 2.49 -5.69
N SER A 68 -3.58 3.79 -5.58
CA SER A 68 -4.39 4.51 -6.57
C SER A 68 -3.72 4.55 -7.94
N ASP A 69 -2.39 4.70 -7.97
CA ASP A 69 -1.57 4.66 -9.21
C ASP A 69 -1.54 3.25 -9.86
N TRP A 70 -2.05 2.23 -9.17
CA TRP A 70 -2.24 0.88 -9.71
C TRP A 70 -3.64 0.66 -10.27
N ASN A 71 -4.53 1.64 -10.10
CA ASN A 71 -5.90 1.58 -10.59
C ASN A 71 -6.03 2.24 -11.97
N ASP A 72 -5.01 2.07 -12.82
CA ASP A 72 -5.06 2.49 -14.23
C ASP A 72 -6.14 1.65 -14.93
N HIS A 73 -7.36 2.20 -14.95
CA HIS A 73 -8.44 1.71 -15.78
C HIS A 73 -8.07 2.00 -17.24
N LEU A 74 -7.56 0.98 -17.94
CA LEU A 74 -7.88 0.80 -19.35
C LEU A 74 -9.27 0.18 -19.48
#